data_AF-A0A1E7J063-F1
#
_entry.id   AF-A0A1E7J063-F1
#
_cell.length_a   1.000
_cell.length_b   1.000
_cell.length_c   1.000
_cell.angle_alpha   90.00
_cell.angle_beta   90.00
_cell.angle_gamma   90.00
#
_symmetry.space_group_name_H-M   'P 1'
#
loop_
_entity.id
_entity.type
_entity.pdbx_description
1 polymer ?
#
loop_
_entity_poly.entity_id
_entity_poly.type
_entity_poly.pdbx_seq_one_letter_code
_entity_poly.pdbx_strand_id
1 'polypeptide(L)'
;MTLQYKFFAIPAKGSSQAEEELNKFLRSARVLNINRKFTITGNSPMWCFAVEYLPGPSDRAGTDEKGSRRRVDYREVLAPEEFALFAKLREWRKEAAAKDAIPVYTIFTNEQLARIATNRITTKSGLLKIEGVGEAKVNKYGDEVLDIVKNHNRAIEEKK
;
A
#
# COMPACT_ATOMS: atom_id res chain seq x y z
N MET A 1 11.20 -17.04 -2.73
CA MET A 1 11.52 -16.06 -3.79
C MET A 1 12.00 -14.78 -3.13
N THR A 2 13.22 -14.34 -3.43
CA THR A 2 13.86 -13.19 -2.78
C THR A 2 13.44 -11.88 -3.44
N LEU A 3 13.12 -10.87 -2.64
CA LEU A 3 12.83 -9.51 -3.10
C LEU A 3 14.03 -8.91 -3.82
N GLN A 4 13.80 -8.25 -4.97
CA GLN A 4 14.84 -7.59 -5.75
C GLN A 4 14.47 -6.14 -6.10
N TYR A 5 15.49 -5.33 -6.41
CA TYR A 5 15.37 -3.94 -6.80
C TYR A 5 16.02 -3.71 -8.16
N LYS A 6 15.39 -2.89 -9.01
CA LYS A 6 15.99 -2.39 -10.25
C LYS A 6 15.75 -0.89 -10.38
N PHE A 7 16.79 -0.15 -10.69
CA PHE A 7 16.76 1.31 -10.80
C PHE A 7 16.81 1.74 -12.26
N PHE A 8 16.03 2.76 -12.62
CA PHE A 8 16.01 3.35 -13.95
C PHE A 8 16.17 4.85 -13.87
N ALA A 9 16.82 5.42 -14.87
CA ALA A 9 17.11 6.84 -15.01
C ALA A 9 16.67 7.27 -16.41
N ILE A 10 15.60 8.05 -16.51
CA ILE A 10 14.97 8.42 -17.78
C ILE A 10 15.07 9.93 -17.95
N PRO A 11 15.91 10.43 -18.88
CA PRO A 11 15.93 11.84 -19.24
C PRO A 11 14.53 12.37 -19.56
N ALA A 12 14.18 13.54 -19.04
CA ALA A 12 12.85 14.12 -19.25
C ALA A 12 12.63 14.62 -20.69
N LYS A 13 13.70 14.67 -21.50
CA LYS A 13 13.67 15.02 -22.92
C LYS A 13 14.37 13.93 -23.72
N GLY A 14 13.62 13.27 -24.61
CA GLY A 14 14.17 12.52 -25.75
C GLY A 14 14.82 11.17 -25.45
N SER A 15 14.36 10.39 -24.45
CA SER A 15 14.97 9.09 -24.14
C SER A 15 14.10 7.88 -24.50
N SER A 16 13.84 7.67 -25.79
CA SER A 16 13.04 6.52 -26.25
C SER A 16 13.64 5.16 -25.83
N GLN A 17 14.96 5.04 -25.73
CA GLN A 17 15.62 3.78 -25.33
C GLN A 17 15.46 3.47 -23.83
N ALA A 18 15.72 4.45 -22.96
CA ALA A 18 15.59 4.25 -21.51
C ALA A 18 14.13 4.00 -21.10
N GLU A 19 13.19 4.64 -21.81
CA GLU A 19 11.75 4.38 -21.70
C GLU A 19 11.40 2.94 -22.10
N GLU A 20 11.91 2.48 -23.25
CA GLU A 20 11.65 1.11 -23.73
C GLU A 20 12.24 0.05 -22.79
N GLU A 21 13.43 0.29 -22.24
CA GLU A 21 14.05 -0.63 -21.27
C GLU A 21 13.23 -0.74 -19.98
N LEU A 22 12.74 0.38 -19.44
CA LEU A 22 11.83 0.37 -18.29
C LEU A 22 10.55 -0.38 -18.66
N ASN A 23 9.91 -0.05 -19.77
CA ASN A 23 8.67 -0.67 -20.21
C ASN A 23 8.80 -2.18 -20.39
N LYS A 24 9.88 -2.63 -21.05
CA LYS A 24 10.19 -4.05 -21.23
C LYS A 24 10.33 -4.76 -19.89
N PHE A 25 11.03 -4.15 -18.93
CA PHE A 25 11.19 -4.73 -17.60
C PHE A 25 9.87 -4.80 -16.82
N LEU A 26 9.07 -3.73 -16.84
CA LEU A 26 7.75 -3.70 -16.18
C LEU A 26 6.76 -4.71 -16.76
N ARG A 27 6.97 -5.12 -18.03
CA ARG A 27 6.22 -6.19 -18.72
C ARG A 27 6.74 -7.59 -18.45
N SER A 28 7.94 -7.75 -17.88
CA SER A 28 8.54 -9.07 -17.64
C SER A 28 8.64 -9.44 -16.16
N ALA A 29 8.62 -8.45 -15.27
CA ALA A 29 8.79 -8.63 -13.83
C ALA A 29 7.47 -8.61 -13.07
N ARG A 30 7.36 -9.40 -12.00
CA ARG A 30 6.28 -9.26 -11.02
C ARG A 30 6.56 -8.05 -10.14
N VAL A 31 6.21 -6.86 -10.65
CA VAL A 31 6.41 -5.58 -9.98
C VAL A 31 5.53 -5.49 -8.73
N LEU A 32 6.16 -5.21 -7.61
CA LEU A 32 5.50 -4.96 -6.33
C LEU A 32 5.30 -3.45 -6.15
N ASN A 33 6.37 -2.67 -6.27
CA ASN A 33 6.35 -1.22 -6.06
C ASN A 33 7.18 -0.48 -7.12
N ILE A 34 6.81 0.78 -7.38
CA ILE A 34 7.61 1.71 -8.19
C ILE A 34 7.66 3.04 -7.45
N ASN A 35 8.82 3.37 -6.88
CA ASN A 35 9.11 4.71 -6.40
C ASN A 35 9.63 5.56 -7.57
N ARG A 36 9.23 6.83 -7.67
CA ARG A 36 9.72 7.76 -8.69
C ARG A 36 10.10 9.10 -8.08
N LYS A 37 11.19 9.69 -8.56
CA LYS A 37 11.65 11.02 -8.18
C LYS A 37 12.14 11.77 -9.40
N PHE A 38 11.62 12.98 -9.60
CA PHE A 38 12.17 13.90 -10.59
C PHE A 38 13.38 14.61 -10.00
N THR A 39 14.49 14.64 -10.74
CA THR A 39 15.72 15.31 -10.32
C THR A 39 16.33 16.09 -11.47
N ILE A 40 17.07 17.13 -11.12
CA ILE A 40 17.86 17.93 -12.04
C ILE A 40 19.30 17.79 -11.57
N THR A 41 20.05 16.87 -12.19
CA THR A 41 21.47 16.69 -11.91
C THR A 41 22.24 17.42 -13.01
N GLY A 42 22.80 18.58 -12.70
CA GLY A 42 23.40 19.46 -13.72
C GLY A 42 22.35 20.07 -14.65
N ASN A 43 22.57 20.02 -15.97
CA ASN A 43 21.66 20.62 -16.97
C ASN A 43 20.67 19.63 -17.61
N SER A 44 20.56 18.41 -17.06
CA SER A 44 19.75 17.34 -17.63
C SER A 44 18.65 16.93 -16.64
N PRO A 45 17.39 17.36 -16.85
CA PRO A 45 16.27 16.90 -16.05
C PRO A 45 15.99 15.42 -16.32
N MET A 46 15.71 14.63 -15.29
CA MET A 46 15.46 13.20 -15.41
C MET A 46 14.49 12.67 -14.34
N TRP A 47 13.80 11.59 -14.69
CA TRP A 47 13.03 10.75 -13.79
C TRP A 47 13.86 9.56 -13.31
N CYS A 48 14.00 9.41 -12.01
CA CYS A 48 14.59 8.23 -11.38
C CYS A 48 13.47 7.31 -10.89
N PHE A 49 13.56 6.02 -11.20
CA PHE A 49 12.64 5.00 -10.74
C PHE A 49 13.38 3.95 -9.91
N ALA A 50 12.80 3.53 -8.79
CA ALA A 50 13.22 2.33 -8.06
C ALA A 50 12.08 1.33 -8.10
N VAL A 51 12.29 0.19 -8.76
CA VAL A 51 11.29 -0.85 -8.95
C VAL A 51 11.60 -2.02 -8.03
N GLU A 52 10.69 -2.30 -7.11
CA GLU A 52 10.70 -3.52 -6.30
C GLU A 52 9.96 -4.62 -7.05
N TYR A 53 10.57 -5.80 -7.16
CA TYR A 53 9.98 -6.91 -7.90
C TYR A 53 10.41 -8.26 -7.33
N LEU A 54 9.66 -9.31 -7.69
CA LEU A 54 10.13 -10.68 -7.52
C LEU A 54 10.63 -11.25 -8.86
N PRO A 55 11.74 -12.01 -8.85
CA PRO A 55 12.21 -12.72 -10.03
C PRO A 55 11.22 -13.85 -10.38
N GLY A 56 10.81 -13.88 -11.64
CA GLY A 56 9.80 -14.79 -12.17
C GLY A 56 9.01 -14.10 -13.28
N PRO A 57 8.40 -14.86 -14.20
CA PRO A 57 7.58 -14.29 -15.25
C PRO A 57 6.49 -13.41 -14.62
N SER A 58 6.37 -12.18 -15.12
CA SER A 58 5.23 -11.35 -14.80
C SER A 58 3.94 -12.04 -15.23
N ASP A 59 2.97 -12.13 -14.34
CA ASP A 59 1.59 -12.54 -14.64
C ASP A 59 0.86 -11.56 -15.60
N ARG A 60 1.59 -10.67 -16.29
CA ARG A 60 1.05 -9.61 -17.18
C ARG A 60 1.03 -10.00 -18.66
N ALA A 61 1.58 -11.16 -19.03
CA ALA A 61 1.43 -11.74 -20.36
C ALA A 61 0.49 -12.95 -20.28
N GLY A 62 -0.81 -12.67 -20.22
CA GLY A 62 -1.87 -13.68 -20.36
C GLY A 62 -2.56 -14.08 -19.05
N THR A 63 -3.88 -13.91 -19.06
CA THR A 63 -4.92 -14.45 -18.16
C THR A 63 -5.25 -13.64 -16.90
N ASP A 64 -6.28 -12.80 -17.05
CA ASP A 64 -7.25 -12.38 -16.03
C ASP A 64 -7.95 -13.54 -15.27
N GLU A 65 -7.43 -14.78 -15.27
CA GLU A 65 -8.17 -15.96 -14.79
C GLU A 65 -7.69 -16.55 -13.47
N LYS A 66 -6.66 -15.99 -12.79
CA LYS A 66 -6.28 -16.43 -11.43
C LYS A 66 -6.01 -15.30 -10.43
N GLY A 67 -6.72 -14.17 -10.62
CA GLY A 67 -6.73 -13.03 -9.71
C GLY A 67 -8.11 -12.58 -9.23
N SER A 68 -9.20 -13.19 -9.71
CA SER A 68 -10.56 -12.93 -9.19
C SER A 68 -10.79 -13.70 -7.89
N ARG A 69 -10.02 -13.39 -6.84
CA ARG A 69 -10.71 -13.25 -5.55
C ARG A 69 -11.57 -12.01 -5.77
N ARG A 70 -12.89 -12.21 -5.89
CA ARG A 70 -13.89 -11.12 -5.95
C ARG A 70 -13.38 -9.95 -5.11
N ARG A 71 -13.16 -8.81 -5.76
CA ARG A 71 -12.74 -7.59 -5.07
C ARG A 71 -13.85 -7.28 -4.06
N VAL A 72 -13.57 -7.54 -2.78
CA VAL A 72 -14.57 -7.39 -1.73
C VAL A 72 -14.96 -5.92 -1.66
N ASP A 73 -16.22 -5.63 -1.93
CA ASP A 73 -16.77 -4.31 -1.67
C ASP A 73 -17.05 -4.20 -0.17
N TYR A 74 -16.13 -3.58 0.54
CA TYR A 74 -16.24 -3.41 1.98
C TYR A 74 -17.42 -2.55 2.40
N ARG A 75 -18.05 -1.81 1.47
CA ARG A 75 -19.29 -1.08 1.73
C ARG A 75 -20.49 -2.00 1.89
N GLU A 76 -20.48 -3.18 1.26
CA GLU A 76 -21.58 -4.14 1.31
C GLU A 76 -21.45 -5.14 2.48
N VAL A 77 -20.22 -5.37 2.95
CA VAL A 77 -19.94 -6.41 3.97
C VAL A 77 -19.75 -5.87 5.39
N LEU A 78 -19.54 -4.56 5.55
CA LEU A 78 -19.34 -3.93 6.85
C LEU A 78 -20.61 -3.19 7.28
N ALA A 79 -20.91 -3.20 8.58
CA ALA A 79 -21.96 -2.35 9.12
C ALA A 79 -21.62 -0.85 8.88
N PRO A 80 -22.60 0.07 8.82
CA PRO A 80 -22.35 1.47 8.53
C PRO A 80 -21.27 2.13 9.41
N GLU A 81 -21.27 1.82 10.70
CA GLU A 81 -20.31 2.34 11.67
C GLU A 81 -18.91 1.77 11.46
N GLU A 82 -18.82 0.47 11.17
CA GLU A 82 -17.56 -0.22 10.87
C GLU A 82 -16.96 0.31 9.57
N PHE A 83 -17.80 0.51 8.54
CA PHE A 83 -17.39 1.09 7.27
C PHE A 83 -16.87 2.52 7.45
N ALA A 84 -17.52 3.32 8.30
CA ALA A 84 -17.07 4.68 8.59
C ALA A 84 -15.67 4.69 9.25
N LEU A 85 -15.39 3.78 10.17
CA LEU A 85 -14.04 3.62 10.75
C LEU A 85 -13.04 3.10 9.72
N PHE A 86 -13.42 2.09 8.94
CA PHE A 86 -12.61 1.53 7.86
C PHE A 86 -12.20 2.59 6.82
N ALA A 87 -13.11 3.49 6.45
CA ALA A 87 -12.85 4.59 5.53
C ALA A 87 -11.78 5.54 6.08
N LYS A 88 -11.89 5.95 7.36
CA LYS A 88 -10.88 6.79 8.04
C LYS A 88 -9.52 6.11 8.09
N LEU A 89 -9.48 4.82 8.41
CA LEU A 89 -8.23 4.05 8.43
C LEU A 89 -7.60 3.94 7.02
N ARG A 90 -8.41 3.87 5.97
CA ARG A 90 -7.90 3.86 4.58
C ARG A 90 -7.29 5.19 4.17
N GLU A 91 -7.91 6.28 4.57
CA GLU A 91 -7.41 7.63 4.33
C GLU A 91 -6.07 7.83 5.04
N TRP A 92 -6.01 7.56 6.35
CA TRP A 92 -4.76 7.60 7.11
C TRP A 92 -3.67 6.72 6.49
N ARG A 93 -4.00 5.49 6.08
CA ARG A 93 -3.02 4.58 5.44
C ARG A 93 -2.44 5.18 4.15
N LYS A 94 -3.24 5.91 3.38
CA LYS A 94 -2.78 6.59 2.16
C LYS A 94 -1.77 7.68 2.50
N GLU A 95 -2.04 8.46 3.54
CA GLU A 95 -1.15 9.52 4.01
C GLU A 95 0.16 8.96 4.58
N ALA A 96 0.08 7.96 5.46
CA ALA A 96 1.25 7.29 6.02
C ALA A 96 2.13 6.65 4.93
N ALA A 97 1.50 6.00 3.94
CA ALA A 97 2.21 5.41 2.81
C ALA A 97 2.89 6.46 1.93
N ALA A 98 2.23 7.61 1.71
CA ALA A 98 2.82 8.72 0.97
C ALA A 98 4.02 9.33 1.72
N LYS A 99 3.88 9.54 3.04
CA LYS A 99 4.93 10.05 3.93
C LYS A 99 6.18 9.17 3.90
N ASP A 100 5.98 7.86 3.93
CA ASP A 100 7.07 6.87 3.94
C ASP A 100 7.51 6.45 2.53
N ALA A 101 6.87 6.98 1.48
CA ALA A 101 7.12 6.68 0.08
C ALA A 101 7.06 5.17 -0.26
N ILE A 102 6.15 4.44 0.38
CA ILE A 102 5.91 3.00 0.23
C ILE A 102 4.47 2.73 -0.28
N PRO A 103 4.17 1.52 -0.81
CA PRO A 103 2.80 1.16 -1.15
C PRO A 103 1.87 1.08 0.06
N VAL A 104 0.61 1.47 -0.12
CA VAL A 104 -0.41 1.42 0.94
C VAL A 104 -0.59 0.04 1.55
N TYR A 105 -0.55 -1.02 0.74
CA TYR A 105 -0.76 -2.39 1.22
C TYR A 105 0.40 -2.89 2.11
N THR A 106 1.57 -2.25 2.06
CA THR A 106 2.73 -2.58 2.89
C THR A 106 2.48 -2.21 4.35
N ILE A 107 1.68 -1.17 4.60
CA ILE A 107 1.30 -0.73 5.95
C ILE A 107 0.26 -1.73 6.52
N PHE A 108 -0.95 -1.74 5.97
CA PHE A 108 -2.00 -2.72 6.29
C PHE A 108 -2.77 -3.10 5.03
N THR A 109 -3.19 -4.35 4.89
CA THR A 109 -4.10 -4.77 3.81
C THR A 109 -5.53 -4.26 4.07
N ASN A 110 -6.39 -4.25 3.05
CA ASN A 110 -7.80 -3.90 3.27
C ASN A 110 -8.48 -4.87 4.26
N GLU A 111 -8.14 -6.15 4.20
CA GLU A 111 -8.67 -7.14 5.14
C GLU A 111 -8.23 -6.84 6.57
N GLN A 112 -6.97 -6.46 6.78
CA GLN A 112 -6.46 -6.07 8.11
C GLN A 112 -7.18 -4.82 8.62
N LEU A 113 -7.33 -3.78 7.79
CA LEU A 113 -8.08 -2.58 8.18
C LEU A 113 -9.55 -2.88 8.50
N ALA A 114 -10.19 -3.76 7.74
CA ALA A 114 -11.57 -4.19 8.01
C ALA A 114 -11.65 -4.94 9.35
N ARG A 115 -10.72 -5.88 9.62
CA ARG A 115 -10.66 -6.56 10.91
C ARG A 115 -10.42 -5.60 12.08
N ILE A 116 -9.60 -4.56 11.91
CA ILE A 116 -9.40 -3.51 12.92
C ILE A 116 -10.71 -2.77 13.19
N ALA A 117 -11.44 -2.41 12.14
CA ALA A 117 -12.68 -1.67 12.24
C ALA A 117 -13.80 -2.50 12.89
N THR A 118 -14.03 -3.73 12.41
CA THR A 118 -15.06 -4.64 12.94
C THR A 118 -14.80 -4.99 14.41
N ASN A 119 -13.55 -5.32 14.78
CA ASN A 119 -13.22 -5.69 16.15
C ASN A 119 -12.90 -4.48 17.06
N ARG A 120 -12.97 -3.25 16.51
CA ARG A 120 -12.66 -1.99 17.22
C ARG A 120 -11.39 -2.08 18.06
N ILE A 121 -10.29 -2.53 17.45
CA ILE A 121 -9.06 -2.83 18.18
C ILE A 121 -8.43 -1.55 18.74
N THR A 122 -8.30 -1.48 20.07
CA THR A 122 -7.79 -0.32 20.81
C THR A 122 -6.44 -0.55 21.51
N THR A 123 -5.82 -1.72 21.32
CA THR A 123 -4.54 -2.07 21.95
C THR A 123 -3.53 -2.68 20.98
N LYS A 124 -2.23 -2.50 21.24
CA LYS A 124 -1.14 -3.10 20.45
C LYS A 124 -1.21 -4.63 20.44
N SER A 125 -1.53 -5.24 21.58
CA SER A 125 -1.74 -6.69 21.67
C SER A 125 -2.90 -7.15 20.78
N GLY A 126 -3.98 -6.37 20.70
CA GLY A 126 -5.07 -6.64 19.77
C GLY A 126 -4.63 -6.59 18.30
N LEU A 127 -3.79 -5.61 17.92
CA LEU A 127 -3.25 -5.53 16.55
C LEU A 127 -2.38 -6.74 16.20
N LEU A 128 -1.57 -7.23 17.14
CA LEU A 128 -0.72 -8.42 16.95
C LEU A 128 -1.50 -9.72 16.76
N LYS A 129 -2.76 -9.78 17.21
CA LYS A 129 -3.64 -10.94 16.99
C LYS A 129 -4.18 -11.02 15.56
N ILE A 130 -4.01 -9.97 14.75
CA ILE A 130 -4.45 -9.96 13.36
C ILE A 130 -3.43 -10.68 12.49
N GLU A 131 -3.91 -11.64 11.70
CA GLU A 131 -3.09 -12.38 10.75
C GLU A 131 -2.31 -11.44 9.80
N GLY A 132 -1.00 -11.67 9.70
CA GLY A 132 -0.10 -10.87 8.85
C GLY A 132 0.26 -9.48 9.42
N VAL A 133 -0.10 -9.18 10.67
CA VAL A 133 0.35 -7.99 11.40
C VAL A 133 1.47 -8.38 12.36
N GLY A 134 2.70 -7.98 12.04
CA GLY A 134 3.88 -8.23 12.87
C GLY A 134 4.29 -7.04 13.74
N GLU A 135 5.18 -7.28 14.68
CA GLU A 135 5.66 -6.28 15.66
C GLU A 135 6.23 -5.02 15.01
N ALA A 136 7.00 -5.14 13.93
CA ALA A 136 7.56 -3.98 13.24
C ALA A 136 6.48 -2.99 12.77
N LYS A 137 5.35 -3.49 12.26
CA LYS A 137 4.21 -2.66 11.83
C LYS A 137 3.52 -2.03 13.03
N VAL A 138 3.30 -2.80 14.09
CA VAL A 138 2.62 -2.33 15.31
C VAL A 138 3.46 -1.28 16.03
N ASN A 139 4.77 -1.45 16.10
CA ASN A 139 5.67 -0.48 16.70
C ASN A 139 5.72 0.82 15.90
N LYS A 140 5.68 0.74 14.56
CA LYS A 140 5.79 1.92 13.69
C LYS A 140 4.48 2.67 13.50
N TYR A 141 3.37 1.97 13.30
CA TYR A 141 2.10 2.58 12.90
C TYR A 141 0.97 2.35 13.92
N GLY A 142 1.19 1.51 14.93
CA GLY A 142 0.14 1.08 15.85
C GLY A 142 -0.46 2.24 16.62
N ASP A 143 0.35 3.16 17.14
CA ASP A 143 -0.15 4.27 17.97
C ASP A 143 -1.14 5.16 17.19
N GLU A 144 -0.79 5.54 15.95
CA GLU A 144 -1.67 6.34 15.09
C GLU A 144 -3.00 5.61 14.77
N VAL A 145 -2.93 4.31 14.46
CA VAL A 145 -4.14 3.50 14.20
C VAL A 145 -5.03 3.43 15.44
N LEU A 146 -4.45 3.15 16.60
CA LEU A 146 -5.19 3.00 17.85
C LEU A 146 -5.87 4.32 18.24
N ASP A 147 -5.21 5.45 18.01
CA ASP A 147 -5.79 6.76 18.27
C ASP A 147 -6.97 7.07 17.35
N ILE A 148 -6.90 6.70 16.07
CA ILE A 148 -8.04 6.82 15.15
C ILE A 148 -9.23 6.00 15.65
N VAL A 149 -9.00 4.75 16.07
CA VAL A 149 -10.07 3.86 16.56
C VAL A 149 -10.69 4.43 17.84
N LYS A 150 -9.87 4.86 18.82
CA LYS A 150 -10.35 5.45 20.08
C LYS A 150 -11.16 6.72 19.84
N ASN A 151 -10.66 7.63 18.99
CA ASN A 151 -11.34 8.88 18.64
C ASN A 151 -12.67 8.60 17.93
N HIS A 152 -12.71 7.60 17.05
CA HIS A 152 -13.94 7.19 16.39
C HIS A 152 -14.96 6.63 17.38
N ASN A 153 -14.53 5.78 18.32
CA ASN A 153 -15.41 5.22 19.34
C ASN A 153 -16.03 6.30 20.24
N ARG A 154 -15.22 7.26 20.73
CA ARG A 154 -15.72 8.40 21.52
C ARG A 154 -16.77 9.21 20.76
N ALA A 155 -16.52 9.49 19.47
CA ALA A 155 -17.47 10.23 18.64
C ALA A 155 -18.80 9.50 18.39
N ILE A 156 -18.86 8.18 18.58
CA ILE A 156 -20.11 7.41 18.54
C ILE A 156 -20.84 7.52 19.89
N GLU A 157 -20.11 7.44 21.00
CA GLU A 157 -20.68 7.52 22.35
C GLU A 157 -21.33 8.88 22.62
N GLU A 158 -20.73 9.97 22.14
CA GLU A 158 -21.27 11.34 22.27
C GLU A 158 -22.54 11.60 21.43
N LYS A 159 -22.87 10.71 20.48
CA LYS A 159 -24.04 10.83 19.59
C LYS A 159 -25.21 9.94 20.02
N LYS A 160 -25.04 9.12 21.04
CA LYS A 160 -26.09 8.30 21.64
C LYS A 160 -26.70 9.02 22.83
#